data_AF-A0A5M3XE49-F1
#
_entry.id   AF-A0A5M3XE49-F1
#
_cell.length_a   1.000
_cell.length_b   1.000
_cell.length_c   1.000
_cell.angle_alpha   90.00
_cell.angle_beta   90.00
_cell.angle_gamma   90.00
#
_symmetry.space_group_name_H-M   'P 1'
#
loop_
_entity.id
_entity.type
_entity.pdbx_description
1 polymer ?
#
loop_
_entity_poly.entity_id
_entity_poly.type
_entity_poly.pdbx_seq_one_letter_code
_entity_poly.pdbx_strand_id
1 'polypeptide(L)'
;MLFGRIMAAVVLLMGVTFRNGGELDGFTIGHVPVGGQTSDFAYEWEDVRFVSRVWERESEGVSHVDLKIAILRGPRLSALPALRAFLAEYHEHDPEAWHLDEFQNGSYRGYINDSEAFWLTSAGVAVSVRIPSGTLTPDDLRTTALSIRPT
;
A
#
# COMPACT_ATOMS: atom_id res chain seq x y z
N MET A 1 -2.97 32.09 3.65
CA MET A 1 -3.15 30.62 3.65
C MET A 1 -2.74 30.14 2.27
N LEU A 2 -1.54 29.57 2.17
CA LEU A 2 -0.87 29.25 0.91
C LEU A 2 -1.26 27.81 0.52
N PHE A 3 -2.11 27.67 -0.51
CA PHE A 3 -2.40 26.37 -1.11
C PHE A 3 -1.11 25.80 -1.71
N GLY A 4 -0.59 24.72 -1.12
CA GLY A 4 0.58 23.99 -1.61
C GLY A 4 0.31 23.42 -3.00
N ARG A 5 1.19 23.72 -3.96
CA ARG A 5 1.10 23.26 -5.34
C ARG A 5 1.51 21.78 -5.39
N ILE A 6 0.57 20.90 -5.69
CA ILE A 6 0.84 19.49 -6.00
C ILE A 6 1.53 19.41 -7.36
N MET A 7 2.76 18.91 -7.41
CA MET A 7 3.39 18.42 -8.64
C MET A 7 3.26 16.89 -8.66
N ALA A 8 2.31 16.38 -9.43
CA ALA A 8 2.27 14.98 -9.80
C ALA A 8 3.09 14.79 -11.09
N ALA A 9 4.14 13.98 -11.04
CA ALA A 9 4.83 13.49 -12.23
C ALA A 9 4.36 12.05 -12.46
N VAL A 10 3.66 11.82 -13.57
CA VAL A 10 3.22 10.48 -14.01
C VAL A 10 4.23 9.96 -15.01
N VAL A 11 4.88 8.85 -14.71
CA VAL A 11 5.76 8.13 -15.64
C VAL A 11 5.08 6.82 -16.00
N LEU A 12 4.66 6.68 -17.27
CA LEU A 12 4.03 5.47 -17.80
C LEU A 12 5.10 4.54 -18.37
N LEU A 13 5.31 3.38 -17.75
CA LEU A 13 6.13 2.29 -18.28
C LEU A 13 5.23 1.07 -18.56
N MET A 14 4.98 0.75 -19.82
CA MET A 14 4.29 -0.48 -20.22
C MET A 14 5.26 -1.67 -20.18
N GLY A 15 5.11 -2.55 -19.19
CA GLY A 15 5.92 -3.76 -19.02
C GLY A 15 5.09 -5.05 -19.16
N VAL A 16 5.70 -6.08 -19.75
CA VAL A 16 5.15 -7.44 -19.89
C VAL A 16 4.91 -8.06 -18.50
N THR A 17 3.68 -8.53 -18.24
CA THR A 17 3.24 -9.03 -16.92
C THR A 17 3.86 -10.39 -16.59
N PHE A 18 4.90 -10.39 -15.75
CA PHE A 18 5.10 -11.50 -14.83
C PHE A 18 4.08 -11.34 -13.68
N ARG A 19 3.56 -12.42 -13.09
CA ARG A 19 2.75 -12.35 -11.86
C ARG A 19 3.57 -11.93 -10.62
N ASN A 20 4.72 -11.29 -10.82
CA ASN A 20 5.52 -10.62 -9.81
C ASN A 20 5.31 -9.11 -9.98
N GLY A 21 5.28 -8.38 -8.86
CA GLY A 21 5.04 -6.94 -8.85
C GLY A 21 6.31 -6.12 -8.97
N GLY A 22 7.47 -6.74 -9.20
CA GLY A 22 8.78 -6.07 -9.30
C GLY A 22 9.28 -5.51 -7.96
N GLU A 23 10.20 -4.55 -8.05
CA GLU A 23 10.70 -3.81 -6.89
C GLU A 23 9.95 -2.48 -6.67
N LEU A 24 9.81 -2.09 -5.41
CA LEU A 24 9.24 -0.82 -4.96
C LEU A 24 9.98 -0.35 -3.70
N ASP A 25 10.75 0.73 -3.81
CA ASP A 25 11.42 1.41 -2.68
C ASP A 25 12.19 0.47 -1.71
N GLY A 26 12.95 -0.48 -2.25
CA GLY A 26 13.74 -1.44 -1.48
C GLY A 26 12.99 -2.70 -1.04
N PHE A 27 11.81 -2.94 -1.61
CA PHE A 27 11.02 -4.15 -1.39
C PHE A 27 10.74 -4.87 -2.70
N THR A 28 10.85 -6.19 -2.70
CA THR A 28 10.36 -7.06 -3.76
C THR A 28 8.90 -7.39 -3.51
N ILE A 29 8.06 -7.30 -4.54
CA ILE A 29 6.66 -7.74 -4.57
C ILE A 29 6.59 -9.06 -5.35
N GLY A 30 6.48 -10.18 -4.63
CA GLY A 30 6.58 -11.52 -5.23
C GLY A 30 5.32 -12.00 -5.97
N HIS A 31 4.15 -11.49 -5.60
CA HIS A 31 2.86 -11.92 -6.15
C HIS A 31 1.94 -10.72 -6.37
N VAL A 32 1.29 -10.68 -7.54
CA VAL A 32 0.21 -9.74 -7.85
C VAL A 32 -0.95 -10.53 -8.49
N PRO A 33 -2.17 -10.47 -7.92
CA PRO A 33 -3.32 -11.25 -8.38
C PRO A 33 -4.04 -10.60 -9.59
N VAL A 34 -3.62 -9.40 -9.98
CA VAL A 34 -4.20 -8.61 -11.07
C VAL A 34 -3.17 -8.29 -12.16
N GLY A 35 -3.67 -8.13 -13.38
CA GLY A 35 -2.96 -7.40 -14.43
C GLY A 35 -3.47 -5.97 -14.51
N GLY A 36 -3.25 -5.30 -15.65
CA GLY A 36 -3.79 -3.97 -15.91
C GLY A 36 -2.73 -2.88 -15.96
N GLN A 37 -3.20 -1.63 -15.99
CA GLN A 37 -2.31 -0.47 -16.00
C GLN A 37 -1.63 -0.35 -14.64
N THR A 38 -0.32 -0.14 -14.65
CA THR A 38 0.48 0.03 -13.44
C THR A 38 1.07 1.43 -13.40
N SER A 39 0.92 2.12 -12.27
CA SER A 39 1.43 3.48 -12.09
C SER A 39 2.16 3.59 -10.76
N ASP A 40 3.34 4.22 -10.79
CA ASP A 40 4.13 4.53 -9.61
C ASP A 40 4.10 6.04 -9.33
N PHE A 41 4.01 6.38 -8.05
CA PHE A 41 4.06 7.77 -7.62
C PHE A 41 4.56 7.88 -6.19
N ALA A 42 5.12 9.04 -5.86
CA ALA A 42 5.57 9.36 -4.52
C ALA A 42 5.00 10.70 -4.07
N TYR A 43 4.69 10.79 -2.79
CA TYR A 43 4.17 11.99 -2.14
C TYR A 43 4.51 11.95 -0.65
N GLU A 44 4.27 13.05 0.04
CA GLU A 44 4.47 13.17 1.48
C GLU A 44 3.20 13.70 2.12
N TRP A 45 2.87 13.16 3.29
CA TRP A 45 1.78 13.64 4.12
C TRP A 45 2.20 13.52 5.58
N GLU A 46 2.12 14.62 6.32
CA GLU A 46 2.43 14.67 7.76
C GLU A 46 3.78 14.02 8.11
N ASP A 47 4.87 14.44 7.45
CA ASP A 47 6.25 13.94 7.61
C ASP A 47 6.45 12.44 7.30
N VAL A 48 5.51 11.81 6.61
CA VAL A 48 5.63 10.44 6.11
C VAL A 48 5.61 10.45 4.58
N ARG A 49 6.72 9.99 4.00
CA ARG A 49 6.85 9.77 2.57
C ARG A 49 6.21 8.45 2.19
N PHE A 50 5.41 8.49 1.13
CA PHE A 50 4.83 7.33 0.46
C PHE A 50 5.55 7.13 -0.86
N VAL A 51 5.94 5.88 -1.15
CA VAL A 51 6.24 5.42 -2.50
C VAL A 51 5.23 4.33 -2.83
N SER A 52 4.31 4.64 -3.74
CA SER A 52 3.15 3.80 -4.05
C SER A 52 3.22 3.26 -5.46
N ARG A 53 2.72 2.03 -5.63
CA ARG A 53 2.37 1.42 -6.91
C ARG A 53 0.90 1.02 -6.89
N VAL A 54 0.18 1.35 -7.95
CA VAL A 54 -1.23 0.97 -8.13
C VAL A 54 -1.40 0.13 -9.39
N TRP A 55 -2.32 -0.84 -9.31
CA TRP A 55 -2.84 -1.58 -10.46
C TRP A 55 -4.27 -1.16 -10.70
N GLU A 56 -4.53 -0.66 -11.90
CA GLU A 56 -5.77 -0.01 -12.28
C GLU A 56 -6.40 -0.66 -13.49
N ARG A 57 -7.72 -0.58 -13.53
CA ARG A 57 -8.56 -0.93 -14.66
C ARG A 57 -9.43 0.25 -15.02
N GLU A 58 -9.58 0.47 -16.32
CA GLU A 58 -10.57 1.39 -16.85
C GLU A 58 -11.86 0.62 -17.18
N SER A 59 -13.00 1.11 -16.72
CA SER A 59 -14.32 0.58 -17.05
C SER A 59 -15.27 1.76 -17.28
N GLU A 60 -15.93 1.79 -18.44
CA GLU A 60 -16.88 2.87 -18.80
C GLU A 60 -16.30 4.29 -18.68
N GLY A 61 -14.99 4.46 -18.90
CA GLY A 61 -14.28 5.74 -18.78
C GLY A 61 -13.95 6.16 -17.34
N VAL A 62 -14.14 5.27 -16.37
CA VAL A 62 -13.78 5.46 -14.95
C VAL A 62 -12.59 4.56 -14.62
N SER A 63 -11.56 5.12 -13.96
CA SER A 63 -10.44 4.34 -13.43
C SER A 63 -10.79 3.77 -12.06
N HIS A 64 -10.52 2.48 -11.87
CA HIS A 64 -10.69 1.76 -10.63
C HIS A 64 -9.34 1.18 -10.19
N VAL A 65 -8.92 1.49 -8.96
CA VAL A 65 -7.73 0.89 -8.35
C VAL A 65 -8.09 -0.48 -7.79
N ASP A 66 -7.59 -1.55 -8.40
CA ASP A 66 -7.83 -2.91 -7.92
C ASP A 66 -6.86 -3.28 -6.80
N LEU A 67 -5.61 -2.80 -6.86
CA LEU A 67 -4.58 -3.02 -5.84
C LEU A 67 -3.72 -1.77 -5.66
N LYS A 68 -3.42 -1.41 -4.41
CA LYS A 68 -2.41 -0.41 -4.04
C LYS A 68 -1.42 -1.02 -3.06
N ILE A 69 -0.13 -0.88 -3.36
CA ILE A 69 0.96 -1.16 -2.43
C ILE A 69 1.71 0.14 -2.17
N ALA A 70 1.99 0.44 -0.91
CA ALA A 70 2.76 1.60 -0.51
C ALA A 70 3.86 1.21 0.48
N ILE A 71 5.07 1.73 0.23
CA ILE A 71 6.16 1.77 1.21
C ILE A 71 6.12 3.13 1.86
N LEU A 72 6.04 3.14 3.19
CA LEU A 72 5.95 4.35 3.99
C LEU A 72 7.23 4.54 4.77
N ARG A 73 7.77 5.76 4.75
CA ARG A 73 8.98 6.12 5.49
C ARG A 73 8.80 7.44 6.22
N GLY A 74 9.08 7.45 7.52
CA GLY A 74 9.00 8.67 8.31
C GLY A 74 9.11 8.42 9.82
N PRO A 75 9.58 9.41 10.60
CA PRO A 75 9.83 9.25 12.03
C PRO A 75 8.57 8.97 12.86
N ARG A 76 7.37 9.32 12.35
CA ARG A 76 6.08 9.00 12.98
C ARG A 76 5.81 7.48 13.04
N LEU A 77 6.46 6.68 12.19
CA LEU A 77 6.23 5.23 12.07
C LEU A 77 7.12 4.44 13.04
N SER A 78 7.19 4.86 14.30
CA SER A 78 8.17 4.35 15.28
C SER A 78 7.83 2.96 15.84
N ALA A 79 6.54 2.61 15.90
CA ALA A 79 6.04 1.35 16.45
C ALA A 79 4.67 0.99 15.84
N LEU A 80 4.28 -0.28 15.93
CA LEU A 80 3.07 -0.78 15.23
C LEU A 80 1.79 -0.01 15.64
N PRO A 81 1.59 0.37 16.91
CA PRO A 81 0.47 1.25 17.29
C PRO A 81 0.53 2.64 16.65
N ALA A 82 1.73 3.20 16.45
CA ALA A 82 1.90 4.50 15.79
C ALA A 82 1.60 4.42 14.29
N LEU A 83 2.01 3.33 13.62
CA LEU A 83 1.60 3.04 12.24
C LEU A 83 0.07 2.91 12.13
N ARG A 84 -0.58 2.17 13.04
CA ARG A 84 -2.04 2.04 13.06
C ARG A 84 -2.69 3.42 13.23
N ALA A 85 -2.28 4.22 14.21
CA ALA A 85 -2.83 5.56 14.44
C ALA A 85 -2.66 6.47 13.23
N PHE A 86 -1.46 6.45 12.61
CA PHE A 86 -1.17 7.22 11.41
C PHE A 86 -2.07 6.82 10.23
N LEU A 87 -2.25 5.52 9.98
CA LEU A 87 -3.11 5.04 8.90
C LEU A 87 -4.59 5.29 9.17
N ALA A 88 -5.02 5.23 10.43
CA ALA A 88 -6.38 5.61 10.81
C ALA A 88 -6.66 7.09 10.46
N GLU A 89 -5.73 7.98 10.80
CA GLU A 89 -5.81 9.40 10.47
C GLU A 89 -5.79 9.61 8.95
N TYR A 90 -4.82 9.01 8.25
CA TYR A 90 -4.62 9.18 6.81
C TYR A 90 -5.79 8.65 5.96
N HIS A 91 -6.41 7.54 6.36
CA HIS A 91 -7.56 6.96 5.67
C HIS A 91 -8.90 7.46 6.20
N GLU A 92 -8.89 8.38 7.17
CA GLU A 92 -10.08 8.87 7.86
C GLU A 92 -10.92 7.71 8.45
N HIS A 93 -10.26 6.64 8.92
CA HIS A 93 -10.94 5.55 9.60
C HIS A 93 -11.42 6.00 10.97
N ASP A 94 -12.66 5.61 11.30
CA ASP A 94 -13.13 5.62 12.67
C ASP A 94 -12.36 4.55 13.47
N PRO A 95 -11.55 4.93 14.49
CA PRO A 95 -10.77 3.98 15.27
C PRO A 95 -11.61 2.94 16.01
N GLU A 96 -12.90 3.21 16.27
CA GLU A 96 -13.83 2.31 16.95
C GLU A 96 -14.47 1.30 16.00
N ALA A 97 -14.65 1.67 14.72
CA ALA A 97 -15.21 0.79 13.69
C ALA A 97 -14.14 0.04 12.88
N TRP A 98 -12.87 0.44 13.01
CA TRP A 98 -11.77 -0.16 12.27
C TRP A 98 -11.26 -1.46 12.90
N HIS A 99 -11.97 -2.55 12.57
CA HIS A 99 -11.65 -3.90 13.00
C HIS A 99 -10.45 -4.45 12.22
N LEU A 100 -9.46 -4.94 12.97
CA LEU A 100 -8.19 -5.44 12.47
C LEU A 100 -7.82 -6.70 13.25
N ASP A 101 -7.44 -7.74 12.51
CA ASP A 101 -6.85 -8.95 13.07
C ASP A 101 -5.33 -8.85 13.08
N GLU A 102 -4.70 -9.56 14.02
CA GLU A 102 -3.25 -9.69 14.03
C GLU A 102 -2.75 -10.39 12.76
N PHE A 103 -1.69 -9.84 12.18
CA PHE A 103 -1.05 -10.36 10.98
C PHE A 103 0.45 -10.50 11.17
N GLN A 104 1.04 -11.49 10.50
CA GLN A 104 2.49 -11.67 10.45
C GLN A 104 2.93 -11.89 9.01
N ASN A 105 3.93 -11.12 8.59
CA ASN A 105 4.69 -11.36 7.37
C ASN A 105 6.13 -11.72 7.77
N GLY A 106 6.43 -13.02 7.76
CA GLY A 106 7.71 -13.53 8.28
C GLY A 106 7.89 -13.13 9.75
N SER A 107 8.94 -12.37 10.06
CA SER A 107 9.21 -11.85 11.40
C SER A 107 8.49 -10.55 11.74
N TYR A 108 7.81 -9.93 10.77
CA TYR A 108 7.19 -8.61 10.94
C TYR A 108 5.75 -8.74 11.40
N ARG A 109 5.41 -8.07 12.51
CA ARG A 109 4.05 -7.99 13.03
C ARG A 109 3.30 -6.84 12.38
N GLY A 110 2.02 -7.08 12.12
CA GLY A 110 1.13 -6.13 11.47
C GLY A 110 -0.33 -6.39 11.80
N TYR A 111 -1.18 -5.77 11.01
CA TYR A 111 -2.62 -5.96 11.03
C TYR A 111 -3.15 -6.28 9.63
N ILE A 112 -4.29 -6.97 9.58
CA ILE A 112 -5.03 -7.27 8.35
C ILE A 112 -6.53 -7.20 8.61
N ASN A 113 -7.31 -6.85 7.60
CA ASN A 113 -8.74 -7.09 7.51
C ASN A 113 -9.09 -7.55 6.08
N ASP A 114 -10.37 -7.49 5.71
CA ASP A 114 -10.84 -7.93 4.39
C ASP A 114 -10.31 -7.11 3.21
N SER A 115 -9.82 -5.89 3.45
CA SER A 115 -9.47 -4.94 2.39
C SER A 115 -8.08 -4.30 2.50
N GLU A 116 -7.39 -4.46 3.64
CA GLU A 116 -6.04 -3.95 3.82
C GLU A 116 -5.18 -4.81 4.76
N ALA A 117 -3.87 -4.76 4.52
CA ALA A 117 -2.84 -5.31 5.39
C ALA A 117 -1.72 -4.29 5.55
N PHE A 118 -1.16 -4.16 6.75
CA PHE A 118 -0.01 -3.28 6.97
C PHE A 118 0.86 -3.75 8.14
N TRP A 119 2.17 -3.52 8.03
CA TRP A 119 3.14 -3.92 9.05
C TRP A 119 4.34 -2.99 9.08
N LEU A 120 5.06 -2.99 10.20
CA LEU A 120 6.37 -2.35 10.31
C LEU A 120 7.47 -3.35 10.01
N THR A 121 8.42 -2.94 9.19
CA THR A 121 9.64 -3.72 8.94
C THR A 121 10.77 -3.29 9.88
N SER A 122 10.78 -2.02 10.24
CA SER A 122 11.66 -1.42 11.24
C SER A 122 11.04 -0.10 11.72
N ALA A 123 11.60 0.48 12.79
CA ALA A 123 11.20 1.83 13.19
C ALA A 123 11.43 2.80 12.02
N GLY A 124 10.38 3.50 11.62
CA GLY A 124 10.38 4.46 10.52
C GLY A 124 10.10 3.89 9.13
N VAL A 125 9.86 2.58 8.98
CA VAL A 125 9.59 1.94 7.68
C VAL A 125 8.42 0.95 7.79
N ALA A 126 7.38 1.18 6.99
CA ALA A 126 6.19 0.34 6.93
C ALA A 126 5.83 -0.06 5.50
N VAL A 127 5.02 -1.10 5.40
CA VAL A 127 4.34 -1.51 4.16
C VAL A 127 2.83 -1.45 4.40
N SER A 128 2.09 -0.99 3.40
CA SER A 128 0.64 -1.04 3.35
C SER A 128 0.19 -1.63 2.01
N VAL A 129 -0.76 -2.57 2.05
CA VAL A 129 -1.40 -3.20 0.91
C VAL A 129 -2.91 -2.98 1.03
N ARG A 130 -3.57 -2.52 -0.02
CA ARG A 130 -5.01 -2.23 -0.04
C ARG A 130 -5.66 -2.70 -1.34
N ILE A 131 -6.91 -3.15 -1.26
CA ILE A 131 -7.71 -3.60 -2.42
C ILE A 131 -9.04 -2.82 -2.54
N PRO A 132 -8.98 -1.54 -2.93
CA PRO A 132 -10.11 -0.61 -2.74
C PRO A 132 -11.30 -0.83 -3.69
N SER A 133 -11.12 -1.49 -4.83
CA SER A 133 -12.24 -1.74 -5.76
C SER A 133 -13.21 -2.84 -5.29
N GLY A 134 -12.80 -3.67 -4.33
CA GLY A 134 -13.57 -4.85 -3.90
C GLY A 134 -13.60 -6.00 -4.92
N THR A 135 -12.85 -5.90 -6.02
CA THR A 135 -12.76 -6.97 -7.03
C THR A 135 -11.89 -8.14 -6.55
N LEU A 136 -10.96 -7.88 -5.64
CA LEU A 136 -10.07 -8.86 -5.03
C LEU A 136 -10.61 -9.39 -3.71
N THR A 137 -10.18 -10.60 -3.36
CA THR A 137 -10.61 -11.28 -2.13
C THR A 137 -9.63 -11.02 -0.97
N PRO A 138 -10.06 -11.26 0.29
CA PRO A 138 -9.14 -11.26 1.44
C PRO A 138 -7.96 -12.24 1.29
N ASP A 139 -8.16 -13.36 0.59
CA ASP A 139 -7.09 -14.33 0.31
C ASP A 139 -6.06 -13.80 -0.70
N ASP A 140 -6.51 -13.04 -1.70
CA ASP A 140 -5.63 -12.34 -2.65
C ASP A 140 -4.79 -11.27 -1.93
N LEU A 141 -5.41 -10.51 -1.03
CA LEU A 141 -4.73 -9.54 -0.17
C LEU A 141 -3.66 -10.23 0.68
N ARG A 142 -4.02 -11.31 1.39
CA ARG A 142 -3.10 -12.06 2.25
C ARG A 142 -1.93 -12.63 1.45
N THR A 143 -2.21 -13.24 0.29
CA THR A 143 -1.18 -13.83 -0.58
C THR A 143 -0.23 -12.75 -1.11
N THR A 144 -0.77 -11.61 -1.53
CA THR A 144 0.02 -10.45 -1.97
C THR A 144 0.90 -9.94 -0.83
N ALA A 145 0.33 -9.69 0.35
CA ALA A 145 1.04 -9.18 1.51
C ALA A 145 2.22 -10.09 1.90
N LEU A 146 1.99 -11.41 2.00
CA LEU A 146 3.01 -12.40 2.35
C LEU A 146 4.12 -12.55 1.30
N SER A 147 3.89 -12.09 0.07
CA SER A 147 4.89 -12.10 -0.99
C SER A 147 5.88 -10.94 -0.92
N ILE A 148 5.59 -9.91 -0.12
CA ILE A 148 6.38 -8.68 -0.03
C ILE A 148 7.50 -8.86 0.98
N ARG A 149 8.74 -8.60 0.55
CA ARG A 149 9.95 -8.75 1.38
C ARG A 149 10.97 -7.66 1.07
N PRO A 150 11.79 -7.22 2.03
CA PRO A 150 12.96 -6.38 1.73
C PRO A 150 13.85 -7.06 0.68
N THR A 151 14.42 -6.27 -0.23
CA THR A 151 15.48 -6.71 -1.16
C THR A 151 16.83 -6.79 -0.43
#